data_AF-A0A397F2L8-F1
#
_entry.id   AF-A0A397F2L8-F1
#
_cell.length_a   1.000
_cell.length_b   1.000
_cell.length_c   1.000
_cell.angle_alpha   90.00
_cell.angle_beta   90.00
_cell.angle_gamma   90.00
#
_symmetry.space_group_name_H-M   'P 1'
#
loop_
_entity.id
_entity.type
_entity.pdbx_description
1 polymer ?
#
loop_
_entity_poly.entity_id
_entity_poly.type
_entity_poly.pdbx_seq_one_letter_code
_entity_poly.pdbx_strand_id
1 'polypeptide(L)'
;MDDVDRSTINQTIYDMSKDSAFFKNSVDKDGIVDKKIAAMRVQLGVKRRHNLVTDVDQRVTALEASRDFSRVHVVRPSSSSSIDHHSHASIKVVDMDMFFAAVEMRDNPSLANVPMAVGGMGMICTANYAARKFGVRAAMPGFIAKKLCPALVFVPPHIAKYEVLLQISL
;
A
#
# COMPACT_ATOMS: atom_id res chain seq x y z
N MET A 1 8.52 6.53 3.89
CA MET A 1 9.37 7.25 2.90
C MET A 1 9.20 8.73 3.20
N ASP A 2 9.53 9.10 4.43
CA ASP A 2 9.08 10.37 5.00
C ASP A 2 10.17 11.44 4.89
N ASP A 3 11.43 11.01 4.85
CA ASP A 3 12.61 11.89 4.73
C ASP A 3 13.05 12.16 3.29
N VAL A 4 12.20 11.86 2.30
CA VAL A 4 12.55 12.01 0.87
C VAL A 4 11.97 13.30 0.33
N ASP A 5 12.76 14.06 -0.43
CA ASP A 5 12.28 15.27 -1.11
C ASP A 5 11.26 14.94 -2.21
N ARG A 6 9.99 14.95 -1.83
CA ARG A 6 8.85 14.67 -2.70
C ARG A 6 8.72 15.70 -3.82
N SER A 7 9.15 16.94 -3.61
CA SER A 7 9.05 17.99 -4.62
C SER A 7 9.92 17.66 -5.83
N THR A 8 11.21 17.38 -5.59
CA THR A 8 12.16 17.02 -6.64
C THR A 8 11.76 15.74 -7.38
N ILE A 9 11.24 14.74 -6.66
CA ILE A 9 10.74 13.50 -7.26
C ILE A 9 9.55 13.78 -8.16
N ASN A 10 8.54 14.49 -7.66
CA ASN A 10 7.33 14.79 -8.42
C ASN A 10 7.64 15.63 -9.66
N GLN A 11 8.56 16.59 -9.54
CA GLN A 11 9.03 17.39 -10.67
C GLN A 11 9.69 16.52 -11.74
N THR A 12 10.58 15.61 -11.33
CA THR A 12 11.23 14.67 -12.26
C THR A 12 10.21 13.77 -12.95
N ILE A 13 9.25 13.22 -12.21
CA ILE A 13 8.16 12.39 -12.77
C ILE A 13 7.35 13.19 -13.79
N TYR A 14 6.98 14.43 -13.45
CA TYR A 14 6.23 15.31 -14.32
C TYR A 14 7.00 15.60 -15.61
N ASP A 15 8.26 16.02 -15.51
CA ASP A 15 9.08 16.37 -16.67
C ASP A 15 9.29 15.18 -17.62
N MET A 16 9.39 13.96 -17.08
CA MET A 16 9.51 12.75 -17.89
C MET A 16 8.19 12.26 -18.47
N SER A 17 7.04 12.69 -17.94
CA SER A 17 5.73 12.11 -18.28
C SER A 17 4.80 13.07 -19.01
N LYS A 18 4.96 14.39 -18.88
CA LYS A 18 4.01 15.43 -19.32
C LYS A 18 3.56 15.31 -20.78
N ASP A 19 4.44 14.86 -21.68
CA ASP A 19 4.15 14.76 -23.12
C ASP A 19 3.63 13.38 -23.54
N SER A 20 3.53 12.43 -22.61
CA SER A 20 3.12 11.05 -22.90
C SER A 20 1.61 10.89 -23.08
N ALA A 21 1.21 9.89 -23.86
CA ALA A 21 -0.19 9.47 -23.95
C ALA A 21 -0.76 9.01 -22.59
N PHE A 22 0.09 8.42 -21.73
CA PHE A 22 -0.28 8.03 -20.37
C PHE A 22 -0.66 9.23 -19.52
N PHE A 23 0.11 10.33 -19.59
CA PHE A 23 -0.19 11.55 -18.84
C PHE A 23 -1.50 12.20 -19.30
N LYS A 24 -1.72 12.31 -20.62
CA LYS A 24 -2.99 12.79 -21.18
C LYS A 24 -4.19 11.98 -20.67
N ASN A 25 -4.11 10.66 -20.74
CA ASN A 25 -5.14 9.76 -20.19
C ASN A 25 -5.33 9.92 -18.67
N SER A 26 -4.26 10.22 -17.93
CA SER A 26 -4.35 10.47 -16.48
C SER A 26 -5.08 11.78 -16.21
N VAL A 27 -4.78 12.85 -16.93
CA VAL A 27 -5.48 14.14 -16.85
C VAL A 27 -6.97 14.00 -17.21
N ASP A 28 -7.29 13.24 -18.27
CA ASP A 28 -8.68 12.98 -18.65
C ASP A 28 -9.45 12.25 -17.54
N LYS A 29 -8.82 11.23 -16.92
CA LYS A 29 -9.39 10.50 -15.79
C LYS A 29 -9.58 11.38 -14.56
N ASP A 30 -8.61 12.23 -14.24
CA ASP A 30 -8.72 13.18 -13.14
C ASP A 30 -9.88 14.16 -13.40
N GLY A 31 -10.04 14.64 -14.62
CA GLY A 31 -11.19 15.46 -15.02
C GLY A 31 -12.55 14.75 -14.86
N ILE A 32 -12.63 13.44 -15.07
CA ILE A 32 -13.84 12.64 -14.79
C ILE A 32 -14.11 12.58 -13.29
N VAL A 33 -13.07 12.36 -12.48
CA VAL A 33 -13.18 12.34 -11.01
C VAL A 33 -13.63 13.70 -10.49
N ASP A 34 -13.06 14.79 -10.99
CA ASP A 34 -13.43 16.16 -10.62
C ASP A 34 -14.89 16.48 -10.94
N LYS A 35 -15.37 16.07 -12.13
CA LYS A 35 -16.79 16.20 -12.49
C LYS A 35 -17.69 15.43 -11.51
N LYS A 36 -17.28 14.23 -11.10
CA LYS A 36 -18.03 13.42 -10.12
C LYS A 36 -18.04 14.08 -8.74
N ILE A 37 -16.91 14.65 -8.31
CA ILE A 37 -16.81 15.40 -7.05
C ILE A 37 -17.70 16.63 -7.09
N ALA A 38 -17.67 17.41 -8.18
CA ALA A 38 -18.50 18.59 -8.36
C ALA A 38 -20.00 18.22 -8.33
N ALA A 39 -20.40 17.18 -9.07
CA ALA A 39 -21.78 16.68 -9.07
C ALA A 39 -22.21 16.23 -7.66
N MET A 40 -21.35 15.52 -6.94
CA MET A 40 -21.62 15.10 -5.57
C MET A 40 -21.78 16.30 -4.63
N ARG A 41 -20.93 17.33 -4.76
CA ARG A 41 -21.03 18.57 -3.97
C ARG A 41 -22.35 19.30 -4.21
N VAL A 42 -22.83 19.38 -5.46
CA VAL A 42 -24.14 19.95 -5.78
C VAL A 42 -25.27 19.13 -5.15
N GLN A 43 -25.24 17.79 -5.29
CA GLN A 43 -26.23 16.91 -4.66
C GLN A 43 -26.26 17.06 -3.14
N LEU A 44 -25.10 17.25 -2.50
CA LEU A 44 -25.00 17.47 -1.06
C LEU A 44 -25.61 18.81 -0.62
N GLY A 45 -25.61 19.84 -1.47
CA GLY A 45 -26.22 21.13 -1.18
C GLY A 45 -27.74 21.18 -1.35
N VAL A 46 -28.29 20.32 -2.21
CA VAL A 46 -29.75 20.29 -2.53
C VAL A 46 -30.52 19.30 -1.66
N LYS A 47 -29.90 18.21 -1.20
CA LYS A 47 -30.57 17.21 -0.36
C LYS A 47 -30.87 17.76 1.04
N ARG A 48 -32.15 18.04 1.34
CA ARG A 48 -32.63 18.19 2.72
C ARG A 48 -32.52 16.85 3.44
N ARG A 49 -31.65 16.80 4.46
CA ARG A 49 -31.40 15.62 5.29
C ARG A 49 -32.24 15.71 6.56
N HIS A 50 -33.54 15.46 6.46
CA HIS A 50 -34.33 15.26 7.68
C HIS A 50 -33.97 13.87 8.23
N ASN A 51 -33.67 13.80 9.52
CA ASN A 51 -33.42 12.56 10.26
C ASN A 51 -32.19 11.72 9.83
N LEU A 52 -31.25 12.25 9.03
CA LEU A 52 -30.08 11.47 8.58
C LEU A 52 -29.23 10.94 9.75
N VAL A 53 -29.07 11.74 10.80
CA VAL A 53 -28.34 11.32 12.01
C VAL A 53 -29.07 10.14 12.66
N THR A 54 -30.38 10.26 12.84
CA THR A 54 -31.23 9.20 13.38
C THR A 54 -31.16 7.91 12.56
N ASP A 55 -31.21 8.01 11.24
CA ASP A 55 -31.12 6.85 10.34
C ASP A 55 -29.75 6.15 10.43
N VAL A 56 -28.67 6.94 10.52
CA VAL A 56 -27.31 6.41 10.70
C VAL A 56 -27.18 5.75 12.07
N ASP A 57 -27.67 6.39 13.13
CA ASP A 57 -27.62 5.88 14.50
C ASP A 57 -28.41 4.57 14.64
N GLN A 58 -29.57 4.46 13.99
CA GLN A 58 -30.33 3.20 13.95
C GLN A 58 -29.53 2.08 13.26
N ARG A 59 -28.84 2.37 12.16
CA ARG A 59 -28.00 1.39 11.45
C ARG A 59 -26.79 0.99 12.27
N VAL A 60 -26.13 1.94 12.93
CA VAL A 60 -25.03 1.67 13.86
C VAL A 60 -25.55 0.78 14.99
N THR A 61 -26.66 1.13 15.63
CA THR A 61 -27.27 0.34 16.71
C THR A 61 -27.59 -1.09 16.27
N ALA A 62 -28.14 -1.27 15.07
CA ALA A 62 -28.40 -2.59 14.51
C ALA A 62 -27.11 -3.40 14.28
N LEU A 63 -26.06 -2.76 13.73
CA LEU A 63 -24.75 -3.39 13.54
C LEU A 63 -24.10 -3.77 14.87
N GLU A 64 -24.14 -2.87 15.87
CA GLU A 64 -23.67 -3.13 17.23
C GLU A 64 -24.41 -4.29 17.88
N ALA A 65 -25.73 -4.36 17.75
CA ALA A 65 -26.55 -5.45 18.29
C ALA A 65 -26.26 -6.80 17.62
N SER A 66 -25.86 -6.80 16.35
CA SER A 66 -25.43 -7.99 15.61
C SER A 66 -23.97 -8.37 15.84
N ARG A 67 -23.21 -7.61 16.65
CA ARG A 67 -21.80 -7.95 16.92
C ARG A 67 -21.72 -9.27 17.66
N ASP A 68 -21.10 -10.24 17.00
CA ASP A 68 -20.78 -11.52 17.61
C ASP A 68 -19.51 -11.39 18.46
N PHE A 69 -19.71 -11.11 19.75
CA PHE A 69 -18.63 -11.11 20.74
C PHE A 69 -18.31 -12.49 21.29
N SER A 70 -18.96 -13.58 20.84
CA SER A 70 -18.62 -14.94 21.27
C SER A 70 -17.18 -15.32 20.91
N ARG A 71 -16.58 -14.60 19.94
CA ARG A 71 -15.19 -14.73 19.50
C ARG A 71 -14.29 -13.62 20.05
N VAL A 72 -14.82 -12.72 20.89
CA VAL A 72 -14.13 -11.55 21.47
C VAL A 72 -14.09 -11.69 22.99
N HIS A 73 -13.00 -12.23 23.51
CA HIS A 73 -12.75 -12.29 24.95
C HIS A 73 -11.91 -11.07 25.38
N VAL A 74 -12.48 -10.20 26.22
CA VAL A 74 -11.75 -9.09 26.84
C VAL A 74 -10.87 -9.67 27.95
N VAL A 75 -9.56 -9.75 27.70
CA VAL A 75 -8.59 -10.09 28.74
C VAL A 75 -8.51 -8.92 29.72
N ARG A 76 -9.15 -9.06 30.88
CA ARG A 76 -8.83 -8.21 32.03
C ARG A 76 -7.52 -8.73 32.62
N PRO A 77 -6.52 -7.88 32.87
CA PRO A 77 -5.33 -8.31 33.59
C PRO A 77 -5.77 -8.71 35.00
N SER A 78 -5.83 -10.02 35.28
CA SER A 78 -5.94 -10.54 36.63
C SER A 78 -4.56 -10.43 37.27
N SER A 79 -4.52 -9.87 38.48
CA SER A 79 -3.32 -9.73 39.32
C SER A 79 -2.82 -11.06 39.90
N SER A 80 -3.08 -12.18 39.23
CA SER A 80 -2.71 -13.52 39.69
C SER A 80 -2.23 -14.37 38.52
N SER A 81 -1.02 -14.87 38.70
CA SER A 81 -0.17 -15.67 37.81
C SER A 81 -0.74 -17.05 37.46
N SER A 82 -1.90 -17.11 36.80
CA SER A 82 -2.37 -18.32 36.11
C SER A 82 -2.58 -17.97 34.65
N ILE A 83 -1.65 -18.41 33.80
CA ILE A 83 -1.74 -18.24 32.35
C ILE A 83 -2.79 -19.21 31.83
N ASP A 84 -4.05 -18.79 31.85
CA ASP A 84 -5.15 -19.50 31.22
C ASP A 84 -4.96 -19.42 29.70
N HIS A 85 -4.40 -20.49 29.12
CA HIS A 85 -4.26 -20.67 27.66
C HIS A 85 -5.62 -21.01 27.02
N HIS A 86 -6.65 -20.20 27.26
CA HIS A 86 -7.91 -20.31 26.54
C HIS A 86 -7.84 -19.46 25.26
N SER A 87 -7.75 -20.18 24.14
CA SER A 87 -7.52 -19.72 22.76
C SER A 87 -8.41 -18.54 22.34
N HIS A 88 -7.84 -17.34 22.40
CA HIS A 88 -8.38 -16.11 21.83
C HIS A 88 -8.38 -16.15 20.30
N ALA A 89 -9.45 -15.66 19.66
CA ALA A 89 -9.39 -15.33 18.23
C ALA A 89 -8.60 -14.02 18.04
N SER A 90 -7.27 -14.13 17.96
CA SER A 90 -6.40 -13.00 17.62
C SER A 90 -6.25 -12.89 16.10
N ILE A 91 -6.65 -11.77 15.51
CA ILE A 91 -6.34 -11.48 14.09
C ILE A 91 -4.91 -10.95 14.03
N LYS A 92 -4.02 -11.68 13.35
CA LYS A 92 -2.65 -11.26 13.08
C LYS A 92 -2.51 -10.97 11.59
N VAL A 93 -2.09 -9.77 11.25
CA VAL A 93 -1.72 -9.39 9.88
C VAL A 93 -0.21 -9.44 9.79
N VAL A 94 0.30 -10.26 8.86
CA VAL A 94 1.71 -10.38 8.58
C VAL A 94 1.93 -9.86 7.16
N ASP A 95 2.79 -8.85 7.03
CA ASP A 95 3.25 -8.32 5.76
C ASP A 95 4.76 -8.53 5.67
N MET A 96 5.24 -9.05 4.54
CA MET A 96 6.66 -9.33 4.34
C MET A 96 7.37 -8.11 3.79
N ASP A 97 8.30 -7.59 4.58
CA ASP A 97 9.08 -6.41 4.23
C ASP A 97 9.78 -6.58 2.88
N MET A 98 9.43 -5.69 1.93
CA MET A 98 10.02 -5.63 0.59
C MET A 98 10.14 -7.01 -0.11
N PHE A 99 9.13 -7.88 0.08
CA PHE A 99 9.19 -9.33 -0.19
C PHE A 99 10.08 -9.77 -1.37
N PHE A 100 9.76 -9.41 -2.63
CA PHE A 100 10.57 -9.88 -3.76
C PHE A 100 12.03 -9.37 -3.69
N ALA A 101 12.26 -8.12 -3.30
CA ALA A 101 13.61 -7.59 -3.13
C ALA A 101 14.34 -8.30 -1.97
N ALA A 102 13.68 -8.57 -0.84
CA ALA A 102 14.26 -9.33 0.26
C ALA A 102 14.70 -10.73 -0.18
N VAL A 103 13.87 -11.40 -0.99
CA VAL A 103 14.16 -12.72 -1.53
C VAL A 103 15.35 -12.71 -2.51
N GLU A 104 15.49 -11.68 -3.33
CA GLU A 104 16.66 -11.52 -4.21
C GLU A 104 17.92 -11.14 -3.42
N MET A 105 17.83 -10.30 -2.40
CA MET A 105 18.96 -9.94 -1.53
C MET A 105 19.44 -11.09 -0.66
N ARG A 106 18.54 -11.98 -0.22
CA ARG A 106 18.90 -13.20 0.51
C ARG A 106 19.79 -14.11 -0.34
N ASP A 107 19.42 -14.30 -1.60
CA ASP A 107 20.11 -15.22 -2.51
C ASP A 107 21.37 -14.59 -3.11
N ASN A 108 21.40 -13.26 -3.25
CA ASN A 108 22.58 -12.52 -3.64
C ASN A 108 22.86 -11.38 -2.64
N PRO A 109 23.67 -11.64 -1.59
CA PRO A 109 23.98 -10.67 -0.54
C PRO A 109 24.61 -9.37 -1.03
N SER A 110 25.23 -9.35 -2.22
CA SER A 110 25.78 -8.11 -2.80
C SER A 110 24.70 -7.06 -3.07
N LEU A 111 23.44 -7.48 -3.26
CA LEU A 111 22.30 -6.60 -3.50
C LEU A 111 21.81 -5.86 -2.25
N ALA A 112 22.17 -6.33 -1.04
CA ALA A 112 21.73 -5.72 0.21
C ALA A 112 22.30 -4.31 0.42
N ASN A 113 23.48 -4.04 -0.15
CA ASN A 113 24.23 -2.79 0.05
C ASN A 113 24.07 -1.78 -1.09
N VAL A 114 23.22 -2.07 -2.08
CA VAL A 114 23.01 -1.21 -3.25
C VAL A 114 21.52 -0.91 -3.44
N PRO A 115 21.16 0.25 -4.00
CA PRO A 115 19.77 0.50 -4.38
C PRO A 115 19.38 -0.50 -5.47
N MET A 116 18.35 -1.31 -5.21
CA MET A 116 17.87 -2.30 -6.19
C MET A 116 16.34 -2.37 -6.24
N ALA A 117 15.84 -2.81 -7.39
CA ALA A 117 14.43 -3.04 -7.65
C ALA A 117 14.20 -4.33 -8.44
N VAL A 118 13.15 -5.06 -8.09
CA VAL A 118 12.65 -6.19 -8.88
C VAL A 118 11.69 -5.66 -9.94
N GLY A 119 11.92 -6.04 -11.19
CA GLY A 119 11.18 -5.57 -12.35
C GLY A 119 12.12 -5.19 -13.50
N GLY A 120 11.74 -4.17 -14.28
CA GLY A 120 12.58 -3.70 -15.38
C GLY A 120 12.21 -2.29 -15.83
N MET A 121 12.72 -1.89 -17.00
CA MET A 121 12.51 -0.53 -17.53
C MET A 121 11.04 -0.16 -17.72
N GLY A 122 10.19 -1.13 -18.03
CA GLY A 122 8.75 -0.91 -18.18
C GLY A 122 8.04 -0.65 -16.85
N MET A 123 8.32 -1.44 -15.83
CA MET A 123 7.64 -1.34 -14.53
C MET A 123 8.42 -2.00 -13.40
N ILE A 124 8.37 -1.40 -12.22
CA ILE A 124 8.91 -1.94 -10.97
C ILE A 124 7.82 -2.67 -10.18
N CYS A 125 8.12 -3.91 -9.77
CA CYS A 125 7.28 -4.69 -8.87
C CYS A 125 7.51 -4.28 -7.41
N THR A 126 8.78 -4.23 -6.97
CA THR A 126 9.15 -3.75 -5.63
C THR A 126 10.58 -3.20 -5.63
N ALA A 127 10.91 -2.40 -4.62
CA ALA A 127 12.23 -1.82 -4.44
C ALA A 127 12.69 -2.02 -2.99
N ASN A 128 13.99 -2.22 -2.78
CA ASN A 128 14.56 -2.31 -1.44
C ASN A 128 14.58 -0.95 -0.74
N TYR A 129 14.79 -0.94 0.58
CA TYR A 129 14.79 0.31 1.34
C TYR A 129 15.88 1.30 0.89
N ALA A 130 17.04 0.82 0.41
CA ALA A 130 18.09 1.67 -0.13
C ALA A 130 17.61 2.46 -1.37
N ALA A 131 16.93 1.81 -2.31
CA ALA A 131 16.34 2.46 -3.47
C ALA A 131 15.18 3.40 -3.08
N ARG A 132 14.39 3.03 -2.07
CA ARG A 132 13.27 3.86 -1.57
C ARG A 132 13.72 5.23 -1.03
N LYS A 133 14.95 5.35 -0.55
CA LYS A 133 15.54 6.65 -0.13
C LYS A 133 15.64 7.66 -1.29
N PHE A 134 15.67 7.18 -2.54
CA PHE A 134 15.69 8.00 -3.75
C PHE A 134 14.29 8.21 -4.36
N GLY A 135 13.23 7.76 -3.69
CA GLY A 135 11.87 7.83 -4.22
C GLY A 135 11.45 6.67 -5.11
N VAL A 136 12.33 5.70 -5.35
CA VAL A 136 12.01 4.51 -6.16
C VAL A 136 11.01 3.63 -5.40
N ARG A 137 9.90 3.26 -6.06
CA ARG A 137 8.78 2.52 -5.46
C ARG A 137 8.11 1.56 -6.45
N ALA A 138 7.30 0.66 -5.92
CA ALA A 138 6.44 -0.20 -6.73
C ALA A 138 5.51 0.63 -7.63
N ALA A 139 5.13 0.06 -8.78
CA ALA A 139 4.31 0.68 -9.82
C ALA A 139 4.92 1.95 -10.47
N MET A 140 6.21 2.20 -10.25
CA MET A 140 6.96 3.21 -10.98
C MET A 140 7.58 2.59 -12.24
N PRO A 141 7.52 3.25 -13.41
CA PRO A 141 8.28 2.82 -14.57
C PRO A 141 9.79 2.84 -14.30
N GLY A 142 10.50 1.79 -14.70
CA GLY A 142 11.93 1.65 -14.42
C GLY A 142 12.78 2.76 -15.03
N PHE A 143 12.40 3.30 -16.20
CA PHE A 143 13.12 4.43 -16.82
C PHE A 143 13.05 5.71 -15.96
N ILE A 144 11.93 5.97 -15.28
CA ILE A 144 11.81 7.09 -14.33
C ILE A 144 12.65 6.82 -13.08
N ALA A 145 12.57 5.59 -12.56
CA ALA A 145 13.36 5.20 -11.39
C ALA A 145 14.86 5.32 -11.64
N LYS A 146 15.34 5.04 -12.87
CA LYS A 146 16.74 5.27 -13.25
C LYS A 146 17.15 6.72 -13.25
N LYS A 147 16.24 7.63 -13.62
CA LYS A 147 16.52 9.07 -13.56
C LYS A 147 16.67 9.53 -12.11
N LEU A 148 15.83 9.02 -11.21
CA LEU A 148 15.90 9.30 -9.77
C LEU A 148 17.13 8.67 -9.10
N CYS A 149 17.50 7.45 -9.51
CA CYS A 149 18.64 6.72 -8.98
C CYS A 149 19.47 6.09 -10.11
N PRO A 150 20.48 6.81 -10.64
CA PRO A 150 21.34 6.29 -11.72
C PRO A 150 22.08 5.00 -11.35
N ALA A 151 22.31 4.75 -10.05
CA ALA A 151 22.96 3.53 -9.54
C ALA A 151 22.00 2.34 -9.36
N LEU A 152 20.69 2.50 -9.60
CA LEU A 152 19.68 1.47 -9.30
C LEU A 152 19.90 0.14 -10.05
N VAL A 153 20.05 -0.97 -9.36
CA VAL A 153 20.19 -2.28 -9.99
C VAL A 153 18.80 -2.88 -10.23
N PHE A 154 18.54 -3.35 -11.45
CA PHE A 154 17.33 -4.11 -11.76
C PHE A 154 17.59 -5.61 -11.66
N VAL A 155 16.66 -6.31 -11.02
CA VAL A 155 16.64 -7.77 -10.99
C VAL A 155 15.33 -8.26 -11.63
N PRO A 156 15.39 -9.16 -12.63
CA PRO A 156 14.18 -9.75 -13.20
C PRO A 156 13.33 -10.48 -12.14
N PRO A 157 12.00 -10.49 -12.26
CA PRO A 157 11.15 -11.20 -11.30
C PRO A 157 11.25 -12.73 -11.48
N HIS A 158 11.55 -13.44 -10.39
CA HIS A 158 11.56 -14.90 -10.34
C HIS A 158 10.31 -15.43 -9.63
N ILE A 159 9.15 -15.42 -10.31
CA ILE A 159 7.84 -15.72 -9.68
C ILE A 159 7.79 -17.10 -9.01
N ALA A 160 8.31 -18.15 -9.68
CA ALA A 160 8.31 -19.50 -9.12
C ALA A 160 9.03 -19.59 -7.77
N LYS A 161 10.11 -18.81 -7.59
CA LYS A 161 10.85 -18.74 -6.32
C LYS A 161 10.02 -18.08 -5.22
N TYR A 162 9.26 -17.04 -5.55
CA TYR A 162 8.43 -16.32 -4.59
C TYR A 162 7.24 -17.15 -4.12
N GLU A 163 6.62 -17.90 -5.04
CA GLU A 163 5.48 -18.78 -4.74
C GLU A 163 5.85 -19.89 -3.74
N VAL A 164 7.04 -20.49 -3.89
CA VAL A 164 7.52 -21.51 -2.95
C VAL A 164 7.66 -20.94 -1.53
N LEU A 165 8.13 -19.69 -1.39
CA LEU A 165 8.29 -19.06 -0.07
C LEU A 165 6.96 -18.59 0.53
N LEU A 166 5.94 -18.39 -0.30
CA LEU A 166 4.58 -18.07 0.15
C LEU A 166 3.81 -19.30 0.65
N GLN A 167 4.31 -20.51 0.40
CA GLN A 167 3.76 -21.73 1.01
C GLN A 167 4.15 -21.77 2.50
N ILE A 168 3.43 -20.99 3.30
CA ILE A 168 3.55 -21.02 4.75
C ILE A 168 2.91 -22.33 5.21
N SER A 169 3.73 -23.27 5.67
CA SER A 169 3.25 -24.41 6.46
C SER A 169 2.91 -23.87 7.86
N LEU A 170 1.64 -23.47 8.05
CA LEU A 170 1.08 -23.12 9.35
C LEU A 170 0.59 -24.37 10.07
#